data_AF-A0A4P8WFK3-F1
#
_entry.id   AF-A0A4P8WFK3-F1
#
_cell.length_a   1.000
_cell.length_b   1.000
_cell.length_c   1.000
_cell.angle_alpha   90.00
_cell.angle_beta   90.00
_cell.angle_gamma   90.00
#
_symmetry.space_group_name_H-M   'P 1'
#
loop_
_entity.id
_entity.type
_entity.pdbx_description
1 polymer ?
#
loop_
_entity_poly.entity_id
_entity_poly.type
_entity_poly.pdbx_seq_one_letter_code
_entity_poly.pdbx_strand_id
1 'polypeptide(L)'
;MDIPFEIRDALFFGFFYVSLGYTIYSRDWQPSPERSTLYLGATVLFGALHLGERYVLGYVLTGETIGQGVYAPSYTIATALGTVSLFCFLLSRPGLGRSTALPSWGRRYAVGIYVAHPPVLFVLETASETVSPFGYEISNTILWHLGSTPATVLGALIVYLASRKLRAIAGDGNGLPRSERLRNIGSK
;
A
#
# COMPACT_ATOMS: atom_id res chain seq x y z
N MET A 1 -32.21 -7.81 4.77
CA MET A 1 -31.72 -6.95 3.68
C MET A 1 -30.30 -6.59 4.05
N ASP A 2 -29.33 -7.28 3.46
CA ASP A 2 -27.93 -6.90 3.58
C ASP A 2 -27.76 -5.63 2.75
N ILE A 3 -27.47 -4.50 3.40
CA ILE A 3 -26.92 -3.35 2.69
C ILE A 3 -25.47 -3.75 2.46
N PRO A 4 -25.02 -4.03 1.22
CA PRO A 4 -23.64 -4.36 0.98
C PRO A 4 -22.88 -3.03 1.01
N PHE A 5 -22.61 -2.52 2.21
CA PHE A 5 -21.48 -1.62 2.34
C PHE A 5 -20.26 -2.46 2.07
N GLU A 6 -19.83 -2.44 0.81
CA GLU A 6 -18.55 -3.01 0.40
C GLU A 6 -17.47 -2.11 1.01
N ILE A 7 -17.21 -2.30 2.30
CA ILE A 7 -16.22 -1.55 3.05
C ILE A 7 -14.86 -1.59 2.36
N ARG A 8 -14.62 -2.61 1.49
CA ARG A 8 -13.48 -2.80 0.57
C ARG A 8 -13.30 -1.69 -0.47
N ASP A 9 -14.25 -0.79 -0.63
CA ASP A 9 -14.23 0.28 -1.63
C ASP A 9 -13.11 1.30 -1.36
N ALA A 10 -12.30 1.56 -2.39
CA ALA A 10 -11.28 2.59 -2.39
C ALA A 10 -11.85 3.99 -2.11
N LEU A 11 -13.13 4.24 -2.47
CA LEU A 11 -13.82 5.49 -2.17
C LEU A 11 -14.02 5.69 -0.67
N PHE A 12 -14.34 4.63 0.08
CA PHE A 12 -14.45 4.71 1.53
C PHE A 12 -13.12 5.14 2.16
N PHE A 13 -12.00 4.62 1.69
CA PHE A 13 -10.66 5.00 2.18
C PHE A 13 -10.27 6.41 1.76
N GLY A 14 -10.50 6.75 0.49
CA GLY A 14 -10.27 8.11 -0.01
C GLY A 14 -11.01 9.12 0.85
N PHE A 15 -12.30 8.86 1.12
CA PHE A 15 -13.12 9.70 1.99
C PHE A 15 -12.59 9.72 3.43
N PHE A 16 -12.32 8.56 4.03
CA PHE A 16 -11.79 8.47 5.39
C PHE A 16 -10.50 9.28 5.57
N TYR A 17 -9.53 9.12 4.66
CA TYR A 17 -8.26 9.84 4.74
C TYR A 17 -8.42 11.34 4.53
N VAL A 18 -9.24 11.76 3.56
CA VAL A 18 -9.50 13.18 3.30
C VAL A 18 -10.24 13.80 4.47
N SER A 19 -11.27 13.14 5.02
CA SER A 19 -12.02 13.61 6.18
C SER A 19 -11.15 13.67 7.44
N LEU A 20 -10.32 12.66 7.68
CA LEU A 20 -9.37 12.65 8.80
C LEU A 20 -8.37 13.81 8.67
N GLY A 21 -7.77 13.98 7.50
CA GLY A 21 -6.83 15.07 7.22
C GLY A 21 -7.48 16.45 7.36
N TYR A 22 -8.68 16.64 6.80
CA TYR A 22 -9.46 17.87 6.96
C TYR A 22 -9.81 18.15 8.41
N THR A 23 -10.17 17.12 9.18
CA THR A 23 -10.52 17.25 10.59
C THR A 23 -9.33 17.69 11.43
N ILE A 24 -8.14 17.13 11.16
CA ILE A 24 -6.88 17.53 11.80
C ILE A 24 -6.57 19.00 11.46
N TYR A 25 -6.64 19.33 10.17
CA TYR A 25 -6.35 20.68 9.67
C TYR A 25 -7.31 21.74 10.21
N SER A 26 -8.61 21.50 10.16
CA SER A 26 -9.65 22.46 10.60
C SER A 26 -9.62 22.75 12.10
N ARG A 27 -9.03 21.88 12.90
CA ARG A 27 -8.83 22.08 14.35
C ARG A 27 -7.49 22.70 14.71
N ASP A 28 -6.67 23.04 13.70
CA ASP A 28 -5.29 23.48 13.87
C ASP A 28 -4.48 22.56 14.81
N TRP A 29 -4.84 21.27 14.79
CA TRP A 29 -4.25 20.28 15.66
C TRP A 29 -3.13 19.57 14.93
N GLN A 30 -1.96 19.47 15.55
CA GLN A 30 -0.84 18.72 15.01
C GLN A 30 -0.30 17.76 16.06
N PRO A 31 -0.05 16.48 15.71
CA PRO A 31 0.65 15.53 16.57
C PRO A 31 2.02 16.08 16.96
N SER A 32 2.28 16.18 18.28
CA SER A 32 3.54 16.77 18.74
C SER A 32 4.70 15.77 18.68
N PRO A 33 5.92 16.20 18.32
CA PRO A 33 7.10 15.33 18.26
C PRO A 33 7.42 14.63 19.59
N GLU A 34 7.13 15.30 20.71
CA GLU A 34 7.34 14.80 22.08
C GLU A 34 6.52 13.54 22.36
N ARG A 35 5.35 13.40 21.73
CA ARG A 35 4.46 12.24 21.86
C ARG A 35 4.70 11.17 20.78
N SER A 36 5.72 11.32 19.93
CA SER A 36 5.97 10.38 18.82
C SER A 36 6.14 8.93 19.26
N THR A 37 6.80 8.67 20.40
CA THR A 37 6.94 7.32 20.96
C THR A 37 5.59 6.73 21.40
N LEU A 38 4.69 7.56 21.94
CA LEU A 38 3.34 7.14 22.29
C LEU A 38 2.53 6.76 21.03
N TYR A 39 2.61 7.57 19.97
CA TYR A 39 1.92 7.27 18.70
C TYR A 39 2.49 6.00 18.04
N LEU A 40 3.80 5.79 18.10
CA LEU A 40 4.43 4.55 17.64
C LEU A 40 3.95 3.35 18.46
N GLY A 41 3.94 3.46 19.79
CA GLY A 41 3.43 2.43 20.69
C GLY A 41 1.97 2.08 20.40
N ALA A 42 1.12 3.09 20.20
CA ALA A 42 -0.26 2.90 19.79
C ALA A 42 -0.37 2.21 18.43
N THR A 43 0.48 2.57 17.46
CA THR A 43 0.51 1.93 16.13
C THR A 43 0.88 0.46 16.22
N VAL A 44 1.87 0.11 17.02
CA VAL A 44 2.26 -1.29 17.25
C VAL A 44 1.14 -2.05 17.97
N LEU A 45 0.55 -1.47 19.01
CA LEU A 45 -0.55 -2.08 19.76
C LEU A 45 -1.77 -2.33 18.87
N PHE A 46 -2.24 -1.32 18.14
CA PHE A 46 -3.39 -1.47 17.25
C PHE A 46 -3.07 -2.34 16.04
N GLY A 47 -1.81 -2.39 15.59
CA GLY A 47 -1.35 -3.37 14.61
C GLY A 47 -1.47 -4.80 15.11
N ALA A 48 -1.04 -5.09 16.34
CA ALA A 48 -1.20 -6.40 16.97
C ALA A 48 -2.68 -6.75 17.19
N LEU A 49 -3.49 -5.80 17.65
CA LEU A 49 -4.94 -5.98 17.78
C LEU A 49 -5.61 -6.24 16.44
N HIS A 50 -5.18 -5.56 15.37
CA HIS A 50 -5.68 -5.81 14.03
C HIS A 50 -5.37 -7.24 13.57
N LEU A 51 -4.15 -7.73 13.78
CA LEU A 51 -3.82 -9.13 13.48
C LEU A 51 -4.67 -10.11 14.29
N GLY A 52 -4.88 -9.85 15.59
CA GLY A 52 -5.73 -10.68 16.44
C GLY A 52 -7.20 -10.68 16.00
N GLU A 53 -7.76 -9.50 15.70
CA GLU A 53 -9.13 -9.35 15.21
C GLU A 53 -9.31 -10.11 13.88
N ARG A 54 -8.35 -10.01 12.96
CA ARG A 54 -8.34 -10.76 11.70
C ARG A 54 -8.28 -12.26 11.91
N TYR A 55 -7.42 -12.72 12.81
CA TYR A 55 -7.30 -14.12 13.13
C TYR A 55 -8.61 -14.68 13.70
N VAL A 56 -9.23 -13.96 14.65
CA VAL A 56 -10.50 -14.41 15.23
C VAL A 56 -11.63 -14.39 14.19
N LEU A 57 -11.81 -13.28 13.48
CA LEU A 57 -12.90 -13.14 12.52
C LEU A 57 -12.78 -14.10 11.34
N GLY A 58 -11.59 -14.20 10.73
CA GLY A 58 -11.38 -15.04 9.56
C GLY A 58 -11.17 -16.52 9.91
N TYR A 59 -10.26 -16.82 10.83
CA TYR A 59 -9.91 -18.22 11.10
C TYR A 59 -10.83 -18.88 12.11
N VAL A 60 -11.09 -18.24 13.26
CA VAL A 60 -11.85 -18.88 14.35
C VAL A 60 -13.34 -18.90 14.08
N LEU A 61 -13.92 -17.82 13.54
CA LEU A 61 -15.37 -17.70 13.36
C LEU A 61 -15.86 -18.18 11.98
N THR A 62 -15.14 -17.89 10.90
CA THR A 62 -15.57 -18.24 9.54
C THR A 62 -14.84 -19.44 8.95
N GLY A 63 -13.73 -19.89 9.54
CA GLY A 63 -12.95 -21.02 9.04
C GLY A 63 -12.21 -20.73 7.73
N GLU A 64 -11.96 -19.46 7.41
CA GLU A 64 -11.24 -19.05 6.21
C GLU A 64 -9.81 -19.60 6.21
N THR A 65 -9.32 -19.96 5.02
CA THR A 65 -7.91 -20.27 4.83
C THR A 65 -7.05 -19.02 4.97
N ILE A 66 -5.76 -19.20 5.26
CA ILE A 66 -4.81 -18.08 5.32
C ILE A 66 -4.81 -17.30 4.00
N GLY A 67 -4.87 -17.99 2.86
CA GLY A 67 -4.97 -17.35 1.55
C GLY A 67 -6.20 -16.45 1.40
N GLN A 68 -7.37 -16.92 1.85
CA GLN A 68 -8.60 -16.12 1.82
C GLN A 68 -8.49 -14.88 2.71
N GLY A 69 -7.98 -15.03 3.93
CA GLY A 69 -7.82 -13.92 4.87
C GLY A 69 -6.81 -12.84 4.41
N VAL A 70 -5.78 -13.23 3.65
CA VAL A 70 -4.74 -12.32 3.15
C VAL A 70 -5.18 -11.55 1.90
N TYR A 71 -5.84 -12.22 0.94
CA TYR A 71 -6.18 -11.63 -0.35
C TYR A 71 -7.60 -11.03 -0.41
N ALA A 72 -8.44 -11.31 0.58
CA ALA A 72 -9.77 -10.71 0.73
C ALA A 72 -9.96 -9.99 2.09
N PRO A 73 -9.08 -9.06 2.50
CA PRO A 73 -9.13 -8.51 3.85
C PRO A 73 -10.27 -7.48 4.04
N SER A 74 -11.38 -7.88 4.68
CA SER A 74 -12.47 -7.00 5.16
C SER A 74 -12.07 -6.05 6.30
N TYR A 75 -12.19 -4.74 6.16
CA TYR A 75 -11.75 -3.80 7.21
C TYR A 75 -12.45 -3.98 8.56
N THR A 76 -11.71 -3.68 9.61
CA THR A 76 -12.13 -3.92 11.00
C THR A 76 -11.97 -2.68 11.86
N ILE A 77 -12.46 -2.72 13.11
CA ILE A 77 -12.34 -1.58 14.03
C ILE A 77 -10.86 -1.26 14.29
N ALA A 78 -10.02 -2.27 14.46
CA ALA A 78 -8.59 -2.08 14.66
C ALA A 78 -7.88 -1.50 13.42
N THR A 79 -8.43 -1.68 12.21
CA THR A 79 -7.91 -1.02 11.00
C THR A 79 -7.98 0.50 11.14
N ALA A 80 -9.13 1.03 11.60
CA ALA A 80 -9.32 2.47 11.79
C ALA A 80 -8.38 3.02 12.88
N LEU A 81 -8.30 2.34 14.02
CA LEU A 81 -7.43 2.74 15.14
C LEU A 81 -5.95 2.73 14.74
N GLY A 82 -5.50 1.65 14.09
CA GLY A 82 -4.12 1.51 13.62
C GLY A 82 -3.77 2.56 12.56
N THR A 83 -4.69 2.85 11.65
CA THR A 83 -4.52 3.90 10.64
C THR A 83 -4.39 5.28 11.30
N VAL A 84 -5.28 5.64 12.22
CA VAL A 84 -5.22 6.94 12.91
C VAL A 84 -3.93 7.08 13.70
N SER A 85 -3.52 6.06 14.46
CA SER A 85 -2.26 6.12 15.23
C SER A 85 -1.04 6.21 14.33
N LEU A 86 -1.02 5.50 13.19
CA LEU A 86 0.05 5.56 12.21
C LEU A 86 0.15 6.95 11.60
N PHE A 87 -0.98 7.55 11.22
CA PHE A 87 -1.03 8.94 10.72
C PHE A 87 -0.49 9.91 11.76
N CYS A 88 -0.91 9.79 13.02
CA CYS A 88 -0.42 10.64 14.10
C CYS A 88 1.10 10.49 14.28
N PHE A 89 1.62 9.26 14.22
CA PHE A 89 3.05 9.00 14.30
C PHE A 89 3.82 9.66 13.14
N LEU A 90 3.37 9.45 11.90
CA LEU A 90 4.02 10.02 10.72
C LEU A 90 4.02 11.56 10.73
N LEU A 91 2.89 12.17 11.12
CA LEU A 91 2.78 13.63 11.24
C LEU A 91 3.62 14.19 12.39
N SER A 92 3.82 13.44 13.48
CA SER A 92 4.72 13.85 14.58
C SER A 92 6.21 13.83 14.19
N ARG A 93 6.56 13.17 13.07
CA ARG A 93 7.94 13.03 12.57
C ARG A 93 8.02 13.34 11.07
N PRO A 94 7.81 14.60 10.64
CA PRO A 94 7.82 14.96 9.21
C PRO A 94 9.18 14.75 8.52
N GLY A 95 10.27 14.63 9.29
CA GLY A 95 11.61 14.31 8.79
C GLY A 95 11.94 12.82 8.67
N LEU A 96 11.00 11.92 8.99
CA LEU A 96 11.26 10.48 9.03
C LEU A 96 11.76 9.97 7.67
N GLY A 97 12.91 9.29 7.68
CA GLY A 97 13.50 8.71 6.46
C GLY A 97 14.10 9.70 5.47
N ARG A 98 14.14 11.01 5.77
CA ARG A 98 14.67 12.05 4.86
C ARG A 98 16.16 11.85 4.50
N SER A 99 16.93 11.22 5.38
CA SER A 99 18.34 10.87 5.15
C SER A 99 18.54 9.61 4.31
N THR A 100 17.45 8.91 3.94
CA THR A 100 17.50 7.65 3.19
C THR A 100 17.04 7.84 1.74
N ALA A 101 17.33 6.87 0.88
CA ALA A 101 16.83 6.88 -0.50
C ALA A 101 15.33 6.52 -0.60
N LEU A 102 14.71 5.98 0.45
CA LEU A 102 13.33 5.47 0.42
C LEU A 102 12.30 6.51 -0.09
N PRO A 103 12.28 7.77 0.38
CA PRO A 103 11.32 8.77 -0.12
C PRO A 103 11.49 9.06 -1.62
N SER A 104 12.74 9.04 -2.11
CA SER A 104 13.03 9.26 -3.54
C SER A 104 12.54 8.10 -4.41
N TRP A 105 12.60 6.87 -3.88
CA TRP A 105 12.11 5.68 -4.57
C TRP A 105 10.60 5.73 -4.73
N GLY A 106 9.87 6.06 -3.66
CA GLY A 106 8.42 6.21 -3.70
C GLY A 106 8.01 7.23 -4.78
N ARG A 107 8.61 8.42 -4.77
CA ARG A 107 8.30 9.45 -5.78
C ARG A 107 8.61 9.01 -7.21
N ARG A 108 9.72 8.29 -7.43
CA ARG A 108 10.23 7.96 -8.76
C ARG A 108 9.59 6.71 -9.35
N TYR A 109 9.24 5.73 -8.52
CA TYR A 109 8.90 4.37 -8.95
C TYR A 109 7.51 3.92 -8.53
N ALA A 110 6.82 4.57 -7.58
CA ALA A 110 5.55 4.07 -7.05
C ALA A 110 4.49 3.83 -8.13
N VAL A 111 4.30 4.77 -9.05
CA VAL A 111 3.33 4.61 -10.16
C VAL A 111 3.73 3.44 -11.08
N GLY A 112 5.02 3.30 -11.35
CA GLY A 112 5.54 2.20 -12.17
C GLY A 112 5.32 0.83 -11.54
N ILE A 113 5.62 0.72 -10.24
CA ILE A 113 5.37 -0.48 -9.43
C ILE A 113 3.87 -0.77 -9.38
N TYR A 114 3.03 0.25 -9.15
CA TYR A 114 1.57 0.10 -9.12
C TYR A 114 1.03 -0.46 -10.44
N VAL A 115 1.52 -0.01 -11.59
CA VAL A 115 1.08 -0.54 -12.89
C VAL A 115 1.65 -1.94 -13.16
N ALA A 116 2.88 -2.22 -12.73
CA ALA A 116 3.57 -3.47 -13.04
C ALA A 116 3.29 -4.62 -12.06
N HIS A 117 2.74 -4.35 -10.87
CA HIS A 117 2.54 -5.39 -9.87
C HIS A 117 1.47 -6.44 -10.22
N PRO A 118 0.34 -6.14 -10.89
CA PRO A 118 -0.67 -7.16 -11.19
C PRO A 118 -0.13 -8.33 -12.04
N PRO A 119 0.59 -8.13 -13.15
CA PRO A 119 1.15 -9.26 -13.90
C PRO A 119 2.24 -10.02 -13.14
N VAL A 120 2.99 -9.35 -12.26
CA VAL A 120 4.00 -10.02 -11.42
C VAL A 120 3.32 -10.90 -10.38
N LEU A 121 2.28 -10.39 -9.72
CA LEU A 121 1.47 -11.14 -8.77
C LEU A 121 0.85 -12.37 -9.44
N PHE A 122 0.27 -12.19 -10.64
CA PHE A 122 -0.29 -13.30 -11.42
C PHE A 122 0.72 -14.44 -11.67
N VAL A 123 1.97 -14.09 -12.01
CA VAL A 123 3.03 -15.10 -12.21
C VAL A 123 3.37 -15.82 -10.91
N LEU A 124 3.43 -15.10 -9.78
CA LEU A 124 3.70 -15.72 -8.48
C LEU A 124 2.56 -16.67 -8.06
N GLU A 125 1.30 -16.25 -8.25
CA GLU A 125 0.12 -17.07 -7.98
C GLU A 125 0.13 -18.33 -8.84
N THR A 126 0.34 -18.19 -10.15
CA THR A 126 0.44 -19.32 -11.09
C THR A 126 1.57 -20.28 -10.70
N ALA A 127 2.72 -19.76 -10.27
CA ALA A 127 3.84 -20.58 -9.81
C ALA A 127 3.46 -21.42 -8.57
N SER A 128 2.73 -20.82 -7.63
CA SER A 128 2.20 -21.55 -6.47
C SER A 128 1.18 -22.61 -6.85
N GLU A 129 0.29 -22.32 -7.79
CA GLU A 129 -0.71 -23.29 -8.26
C GLU A 129 -0.06 -24.46 -8.99
N THR A 130 1.02 -24.22 -9.73
CA THR A 130 1.73 -25.26 -10.49
C THR A 130 2.39 -26.30 -9.61
N VAL A 131 2.82 -25.94 -8.39
CA VAL A 131 3.45 -26.88 -7.45
C VAL A 131 2.45 -27.64 -6.57
N SER A 132 1.20 -27.16 -6.51
CA SER A 132 0.13 -27.75 -5.69
C SER A 132 -0.17 -29.22 -6.04
N PRO A 133 -0.28 -29.63 -7.33
CA PRO A 133 -0.48 -31.04 -7.69
C PRO A 133 0.61 -32.00 -7.22
N PHE A 134 1.81 -31.49 -6.89
CA PHE A 134 2.93 -32.28 -6.36
C PHE A 134 2.89 -32.40 -4.82
N GLY A 135 1.81 -31.96 -4.19
CA GLY A 135 1.62 -31.99 -2.73
C GLY A 135 2.22 -30.80 -1.99
N TYR A 136 2.71 -29.78 -2.69
CA TYR A 136 3.25 -28.57 -2.07
C TYR A 136 2.19 -27.46 -2.02
N GLU A 137 1.45 -27.37 -0.92
CA GLU A 137 0.49 -26.28 -0.67
C GLU A 137 1.18 -24.99 -0.17
N ILE A 138 2.12 -24.46 -0.94
CA ILE A 138 2.91 -23.30 -0.50
C ILE A 138 2.04 -22.05 -0.30
N SER A 139 0.94 -21.89 -1.06
CA SER A 139 -0.01 -20.79 -0.94
C SER A 139 -0.72 -20.71 0.41
N ASN A 140 -0.75 -21.80 1.18
CA ASN A 140 -1.34 -21.83 2.52
C ASN A 140 -0.30 -21.57 3.62
N THR A 141 0.95 -21.26 3.27
CA THR A 141 2.02 -21.04 4.25
C THR A 141 2.23 -19.55 4.55
N ILE A 142 2.49 -19.24 5.82
CA ILE A 142 2.86 -17.88 6.26
C ILE A 142 4.10 -17.39 5.50
N LEU A 143 5.07 -18.28 5.26
CA LEU A 143 6.31 -17.95 4.56
C LEU A 143 6.04 -17.48 3.13
N TRP A 144 5.11 -18.12 2.42
CA TRP A 144 4.71 -17.69 1.08
C TRP A 144 4.12 -16.28 1.08
N HIS A 145 3.21 -15.97 1.99
CA HIS A 145 2.61 -14.63 2.05
C HIS A 145 3.60 -13.53 2.49
N LEU A 146 4.50 -13.85 3.42
CA LEU A 146 5.58 -12.94 3.83
C LEU A 146 6.60 -12.71 2.70
N GLY A 147 6.88 -13.74 1.90
CA GLY A 147 7.82 -13.66 0.78
C GLY A 147 7.22 -13.05 -0.49
N SER A 148 5.95 -13.31 -0.78
CA SER A 148 5.28 -12.88 -2.02
C SER A 148 5.10 -11.37 -2.09
N THR A 149 4.88 -10.70 -0.96
CA THR A 149 4.75 -9.23 -0.91
C THR A 149 6.04 -8.51 -1.37
N PRO A 150 7.22 -8.74 -0.75
CA PRO A 150 8.46 -8.13 -1.22
C PRO A 150 8.85 -8.63 -2.62
N ALA A 151 8.60 -9.90 -2.95
CA ALA A 151 8.84 -10.43 -4.30
C ALA A 151 8.02 -9.70 -5.37
N THR A 152 6.76 -9.39 -5.08
CA THR A 152 5.87 -8.63 -5.96
C THR A 152 6.39 -7.21 -6.19
N VAL A 153 6.78 -6.51 -5.12
CA VAL A 153 7.32 -5.14 -5.21
C VAL A 153 8.62 -5.12 -6.01
N LEU A 154 9.55 -6.03 -5.72
CA LEU A 154 10.84 -6.11 -6.42
C LEU A 154 10.67 -6.55 -7.87
N GLY A 155 9.83 -7.53 -8.14
CA GLY A 155 9.51 -7.98 -9.49
C GLY A 155 8.87 -6.86 -10.32
N ALA A 156 7.91 -6.14 -9.74
CA ALA A 156 7.28 -4.99 -10.40
C ALA A 156 8.28 -3.87 -10.69
N LEU A 157 9.22 -3.61 -9.77
CA LEU A 157 10.30 -2.66 -9.98
C LEU A 157 11.22 -3.10 -11.13
N ILE A 158 11.61 -4.38 -11.19
CA ILE A 158 12.43 -4.94 -12.27
C ILE A 158 11.72 -4.80 -13.61
N VAL A 159 10.45 -5.20 -13.70
CA VAL A 159 9.64 -5.08 -14.91
C VAL A 159 9.57 -3.62 -15.35
N TYR A 160 9.26 -2.70 -14.44
CA TYR A 160 9.21 -1.27 -14.75
C TYR A 160 10.54 -0.73 -15.28
N LEU A 161 11.66 -1.07 -14.63
CA LEU A 161 12.99 -0.64 -15.06
C LEU A 161 13.37 -1.23 -16.42
N ALA A 162 13.03 -2.50 -16.66
CA ALA A 162 13.24 -3.16 -17.94
C ALA A 162 12.42 -2.49 -19.05
N SER A 163 11.13 -2.23 -18.83
CA SER A 163 10.27 -1.53 -19.80
C SER A 163 10.78 -0.13 -20.13
N ARG A 164 11.28 0.61 -19.12
CA ARG A 164 11.91 1.92 -19.33
C ARG A 164 13.18 1.83 -20.16
N LYS A 165 14.05 0.86 -19.86
CA LYS A 165 15.30 0.64 -20.59
C LYS A 165 15.01 0.25 -22.05
N LEU A 166 14.05 -0.63 -22.28
CA LEU A 166 13.63 -1.02 -23.62
C LEU A 166 13.05 0.15 -24.41
N ARG A 167 12.22 1.00 -23.79
CA ARG A 167 11.75 2.25 -24.41
C ARG A 167 12.89 3.22 -24.72
N ALA A 168 13.90 3.31 -23.86
CA ALA A 168 15.07 4.16 -24.11
C ALA A 168 15.96 3.63 -25.24
N ILE A 169 16.07 2.31 -25.39
CA ILE A 169 16.83 1.66 -26.48
C ILE A 169 16.04 1.69 -27.79
N ALA A 170 14.71 1.60 -27.74
CA ALA A 170 13.82 1.63 -28.91
C ALA A 170 13.76 2.98 -29.63
N GLY A 171 14.49 4.00 -29.15
CA GLY A 171 14.63 5.27 -29.82
C GLY A 171 13.45 6.21 -29.60
N ASP A 172 13.80 7.46 -29.37
CA ASP A 172 12.92 8.61 -29.32
C ASP A 172 12.14 8.76 -30.64
N GLY A 173 10.95 8.17 -30.69
CA GLY A 173 9.89 8.52 -31.62
C GLY A 173 8.81 9.28 -30.87
N ASN A 174 9.05 10.58 -30.65
CA ASN A 174 8.10 11.66 -30.37
C ASN A 174 6.79 11.34 -29.62
N GLY A 175 6.56 12.02 -28.49
CA GLY A 175 5.18 12.33 -28.11
C GLY A 175 4.88 12.67 -26.66
N LEU A 176 5.55 13.63 -26.04
CA LEU A 176 4.86 14.53 -25.11
C LEU A 176 5.38 15.95 -25.31
N PRO A 177 4.52 16.94 -25.64
CA PRO A 177 4.96 18.31 -25.82
C PRO A 177 5.48 18.89 -24.50
N ARG A 178 6.73 19.32 -24.50
CA ARG A 178 7.31 20.18 -23.46
C ARG A 178 6.43 21.42 -23.30
N SER A 179 5.79 21.56 -22.14
CA SER A 179 4.98 22.72 -21.75
C SER A 179 5.84 23.95 -21.41
N GLU A 180 6.73 24.38 -22.31
CA GLU A 180 7.51 25.62 -22.15
C GLU A 180 6.77 26.86 -22.71
N ARG A 181 5.55 26.70 -23.24
CA ARG A 181 4.83 27.77 -23.94
C ARG A 181 3.60 28.29 -23.20
N LEU A 182 3.75 28.71 -21.93
CA LEU A 182 2.73 29.53 -21.25
C LEU A 182 3.30 30.68 -20.39
N ARG A 183 4.60 30.97 -20.46
CA ARG A 183 5.21 32.08 -19.67
C ARG A 183 5.26 33.44 -20.39
N ASN A 184 4.80 33.53 -21.64
CA ASN A 184 4.95 34.76 -22.46
C ASN A 184 3.64 35.44 -22.90
N ILE A 185 2.49 35.18 -22.26
CA ILE A 185 1.22 35.86 -22.56
C ILE A 185 0.74 36.70 -21.37
N GLY A 186 1.65 37.44 -20.73
CA GLY A 186 1.35 38.24 -19.54
C GLY A 186 2.17 39.53 -19.42
N SER A 187 2.52 40.14 -20.56
CA SER A 187 3.15 41.46 -20.59
C SER A 187 2.59 42.25 -21.77
N LYS A 188 1.43 42.86 -21.56
CA LYS A 188 1.06 44.15 -22.13
C LYS A 188 0.25 44.92 -21.11
#